data_AF-F8CH73-F1
#
_entry.id   AF-F8CH73-F1
#
_cell.length_a   1.000
_cell.length_b   1.000
_cell.length_c   1.000
_cell.angle_alpha   90.00
_cell.angle_beta   90.00
_cell.angle_gamma   90.00
#
_symmetry.space_group_name_H-M   'P 1'
#
loop_
_entity.id
_entity.type
_entity.pdbx_description
1 polymer ?
#
loop_
_entity_poly.entity_id
_entity_poly.type
_entity_poly.pdbx_seq_one_letter_code
_entity_poly.pdbx_strand_id
1 'polypeptide(L)'
;MGDLFQLLAVSAVVMGVSQTLSRERIFEPLRARLGGKDTWLGYLVSCPYCVSHYVAFALVPLTGTNVIRVTVGGWPGYVLSWVLSTLLITVIAAFFRVVFWFVDETQGLVKRRQRTEEEETATRRIQREQAEQTLNHAAPEAREPSPPVSH
;
A
#
# COMPACT_ATOMS: atom_id res chain seq x y z
N MET A 1 -0.67 -30.29 -0.73
CA MET A 1 -0.31 -28.95 -0.19
C MET A 1 0.25 -28.00 -1.25
N GLY A 2 0.95 -28.50 -2.29
CA GLY A 2 1.46 -27.66 -3.39
C GLY A 2 0.39 -26.83 -4.11
N ASP A 3 -0.75 -27.45 -4.45
CA ASP A 3 -1.82 -26.75 -5.21
C ASP A 3 -2.44 -25.57 -4.47
N LEU A 4 -2.59 -25.67 -3.14
CA LEU A 4 -3.13 -24.59 -2.32
C LEU A 4 -2.13 -23.42 -2.23
N PHE A 5 -0.86 -23.73 -1.98
CA PHE A 5 0.18 -22.70 -1.92
C PHE A 5 0.34 -22.00 -3.27
N GLN A 6 0.33 -22.76 -4.37
CA GLN A 6 0.37 -22.22 -5.73
C GLN A 6 -0.84 -21.33 -6.02
N LEU A 7 -2.04 -21.75 -5.64
CA LEU A 7 -3.24 -20.94 -5.80
C LEU A 7 -3.15 -19.62 -5.01
N LEU A 8 -2.71 -19.66 -3.74
CA LEU A 8 -2.53 -18.44 -2.95
C LEU A 8 -1.43 -17.53 -3.53
N ALA A 9 -0.31 -18.12 -3.98
CA ALA A 9 0.78 -17.37 -4.60
C ALA A 9 0.33 -16.67 -5.90
N VAL A 10 -0.36 -17.40 -6.79
CA VAL A 10 -0.89 -16.84 -8.04
C VAL A 10 -1.93 -15.76 -7.74
N SER A 11 -2.84 -15.98 -6.80
CA SER A 11 -3.81 -14.95 -6.39
C SER A 11 -3.14 -13.69 -5.82
N ALA A 12 -2.07 -13.82 -5.04
CA ALA A 12 -1.31 -12.69 -4.51
C ALA A 12 -0.60 -11.91 -5.64
N VAL A 13 -0.02 -12.61 -6.61
CA VAL A 13 0.60 -11.99 -7.80
C VAL A 13 -0.46 -11.27 -8.64
N VAL A 14 -1.59 -11.90 -8.92
CA VAL A 14 -2.71 -11.29 -9.66
C VAL A 14 -3.18 -10.03 -8.95
N MET A 15 -3.34 -10.07 -7.62
CA MET A 15 -3.71 -8.91 -6.81
C MET A 15 -2.67 -7.79 -6.96
N GLY A 16 -1.39 -8.09 -6.77
CA GLY A 16 -0.29 -7.12 -6.83
C GLY A 16 -0.18 -6.45 -8.20
N VAL A 17 -0.04 -7.25 -9.26
CA VAL A 17 0.07 -6.76 -10.64
C VAL A 17 -1.11 -5.87 -11.00
N SER A 18 -2.32 -6.30 -10.66
CA SER A 18 -3.53 -5.55 -10.98
C SER A 18 -3.67 -4.26 -10.13
N GLN A 19 -3.18 -4.26 -8.88
CA GLN A 19 -3.15 -3.06 -8.05
C GLN A 19 -2.13 -2.05 -8.57
N THR A 20 -0.92 -2.50 -8.93
CA THR A 20 0.15 -1.66 -9.47
C THR A 20 -0.26 -1.06 -10.83
N LEU A 21 -0.81 -1.86 -11.75
CA LEU A 21 -1.26 -1.35 -13.05
C LEU A 21 -2.37 -0.29 -12.92
N SER A 22 -3.28 -0.46 -11.97
CA SER A 22 -4.42 0.45 -11.82
C SER A 22 -4.14 1.66 -10.93
N ARG A 23 -3.23 1.59 -9.94
CA ARG A 23 -3.01 2.66 -8.96
C ARG A 23 -1.64 3.35 -9.01
N GLU A 24 -0.60 2.70 -9.53
CA GLU A 24 0.74 3.31 -9.51
C GLU A 24 0.81 4.49 -10.49
N ARG A 25 1.42 5.60 -10.06
CA ARG A 25 1.65 6.79 -10.91
C ARG A 25 2.56 6.49 -12.11
N ILE A 26 3.41 5.48 -12.01
CA ILE A 26 4.32 5.06 -13.10
C ILE A 26 3.54 4.59 -14.34
N PHE A 27 2.34 4.01 -14.13
CA PHE A 27 1.48 3.53 -15.23
C PHE A 27 0.42 4.56 -15.66
N GLU A 28 0.41 5.75 -15.06
CA GLU A 28 -0.44 6.87 -15.48
C GLU A 28 -0.27 7.26 -16.96
N PRO A 29 0.96 7.42 -17.51
CA PRO A 29 1.14 7.72 -18.94
C PRO A 29 0.67 6.58 -19.85
N LEU A 30 0.79 5.32 -19.40
CA LEU A 30 0.29 4.17 -20.15
C LEU A 30 -1.25 4.19 -20.19
N ARG A 31 -1.90 4.46 -19.05
CA ARG A 31 -3.36 4.58 -18.96
C ARG A 31 -3.91 5.74 -19.80
N ALA A 32 -3.17 6.86 -19.83
CA ALA A 32 -3.49 8.00 -20.69
C ALA A 32 -3.31 7.66 -22.18
N ARG A 33 -2.23 6.95 -22.56
CA ARG A 33 -1.98 6.50 -23.94
C ARG A 33 -2.98 5.47 -24.44
N LEU A 34 -3.52 4.62 -23.56
CA LEU A 34 -4.61 3.69 -23.89
C LEU A 34 -5.99 4.37 -24.00
N GLY A 35 -6.04 5.70 -23.99
CA GLY A 35 -7.25 6.48 -24.28
C GLY A 35 -8.05 6.89 -23.04
N GLY A 36 -7.48 6.79 -21.84
CA GLY A 36 -8.12 7.28 -20.61
C GLY A 36 -9.44 6.58 -20.26
N LYS A 37 -10.23 7.16 -19.35
CA LYS A 37 -11.51 6.58 -18.88
C LYS A 37 -12.60 6.53 -19.97
N ASP A 38 -12.40 7.26 -21.07
CA ASP A 38 -13.39 7.42 -22.15
C ASP A 38 -13.31 6.30 -23.19
N THR A 39 -12.25 5.49 -23.16
CA THR A 39 -12.08 4.33 -24.04
C THR A 39 -12.18 3.02 -23.25
N TRP A 40 -12.71 1.99 -23.90
CA TRP A 40 -12.91 0.67 -23.29
C TRP A 40 -11.61 0.11 -22.68
N LEU A 41 -10.49 0.22 -23.40
CA LEU A 41 -9.16 -0.22 -22.95
C LEU A 41 -8.64 0.57 -21.75
N GLY A 42 -8.83 1.89 -21.71
CA GLY A 42 -8.44 2.68 -20.55
C GLY A 42 -9.36 2.47 -19.34
N TYR A 43 -10.65 2.16 -19.52
CA TYR A 43 -11.53 1.69 -18.45
C TYR A 43 -11.07 0.35 -17.87
N LEU A 44 -10.67 -0.60 -18.74
CA LEU A 44 -10.12 -1.89 -18.36
C LEU A 44 -8.90 -1.76 -17.43
N VAL A 45 -7.97 -0.85 -17.74
CA VAL A 45 -6.74 -0.63 -16.95
C VAL A 45 -7.00 0.22 -15.69
N SER A 46 -8.00 1.09 -15.72
CA SER A 46 -8.37 1.94 -14.58
C SER A 46 -9.09 1.18 -13.47
N CYS A 47 -9.77 0.07 -13.79
CA CYS A 47 -10.50 -0.73 -12.80
C CYS A 47 -9.66 -1.91 -12.31
N PRO A 48 -9.23 -1.95 -11.03
CA PRO A 48 -8.39 -3.03 -10.51
C PRO A 48 -9.08 -4.39 -10.55
N TYR A 49 -10.41 -4.44 -10.47
CA TYR A 49 -11.19 -5.66 -10.62
C TYR A 49 -11.13 -6.18 -12.06
N CYS A 50 -11.31 -5.30 -13.04
CA CYS A 50 -11.24 -5.66 -14.46
C CYS A 50 -9.85 -6.18 -14.81
N VAL A 51 -8.78 -5.47 -14.44
CA VAL A 51 -7.40 -5.92 -14.68
C VAL A 51 -7.15 -7.30 -14.06
N SER A 52 -7.69 -7.57 -12.87
CA SER A 52 -7.52 -8.87 -12.21
C SER A 52 -8.10 -10.03 -13.02
N HIS A 53 -9.19 -9.80 -13.77
CA HIS A 53 -9.76 -10.82 -14.66
C HIS A 53 -8.82 -11.13 -15.81
N TYR A 54 -8.30 -10.12 -16.49
CA TYR A 54 -7.38 -10.34 -17.61
C TYR A 54 -6.05 -10.95 -17.15
N VAL A 55 -5.51 -10.48 -16.02
CA VAL A 55 -4.27 -10.99 -15.46
C VAL A 55 -4.46 -12.45 -15.01
N ALA A 56 -5.54 -12.79 -14.31
CA ALA A 56 -5.82 -14.18 -13.95
C ALA A 56 -6.04 -15.05 -15.20
N PHE A 57 -6.77 -14.56 -16.20
CA PHE A 57 -7.04 -15.28 -17.42
C PHE A 57 -5.76 -15.62 -18.19
N ALA A 58 -4.77 -14.71 -18.18
CA ALA A 58 -3.45 -14.94 -18.77
C ALA A 58 -2.55 -15.83 -17.90
N LEU A 59 -2.57 -15.66 -16.58
CA LEU A 59 -1.66 -16.38 -15.67
C LEU A 59 -2.07 -17.83 -15.42
N VAL A 60 -3.36 -18.15 -15.35
CA VAL A 60 -3.84 -19.52 -15.08
C VAL A 60 -3.35 -20.55 -16.11
N PRO A 61 -3.45 -20.34 -17.44
CA PRO A 61 -2.96 -21.29 -18.41
C PRO A 61 -1.43 -21.30 -18.47
N LEU A 62 -0.77 -20.17 -18.24
CA LEU A 62 0.70 -20.08 -18.19
C LEU A 62 1.31 -20.85 -17.03
N THR A 63 0.65 -20.83 -15.87
CA THR A 63 1.12 -21.48 -14.64
C THR A 63 0.59 -22.91 -14.49
N GLY A 64 -0.32 -23.34 -15.37
CA GLY A 64 -0.99 -24.64 -15.27
C GLY A 64 -1.90 -24.78 -14.05
N THR A 65 -2.28 -23.67 -13.40
CA THR A 65 -3.02 -23.64 -12.13
C THR A 65 -4.52 -23.90 -12.34
N ASN A 66 -4.85 -25.02 -12.99
CA ASN A 66 -6.22 -25.49 -13.16
C ASN A 66 -6.65 -26.28 -11.92
N VAL A 67 -7.06 -25.54 -10.89
CA VAL A 67 -7.44 -26.12 -9.59
C VAL A 67 -8.79 -26.84 -9.68
N ILE A 68 -9.69 -26.37 -10.55
CA ILE A 68 -10.97 -27.01 -10.80
C ILE A 68 -10.83 -27.88 -12.05
N ARG A 69 -10.83 -29.20 -11.88
CA ARG A 69 -10.91 -30.15 -13.02
C ARG A 69 -12.36 -30.54 -13.26
N VAL A 70 -12.86 -30.19 -14.44
CA VAL A 70 -14.17 -30.65 -14.90
C VAL A 70 -14.03 -32.01 -15.58
N THR A 71 -14.93 -32.94 -15.26
CA THR A 71 -14.92 -34.33 -15.75
C THR A 71 -15.43 -34.48 -17.19
N VAL A 72 -15.89 -33.40 -17.81
CA VAL A 72 -16.32 -33.38 -19.22
C VAL A 72 -15.09 -33.53 -20.10
N GLY A 73 -15.01 -34.59 -20.89
CA GLY A 73 -13.85 -34.89 -21.73
C GLY A 73 -13.66 -33.91 -22.89
N GLY A 74 -12.40 -33.73 -23.32
CA GLY A 74 -12.03 -32.95 -24.51
C GLY A 74 -11.72 -31.47 -24.25
N TRP A 75 -11.63 -30.70 -25.33
CA TRP A 75 -11.34 -29.26 -25.29
C TRP A 75 -12.36 -28.40 -24.50
N PRO A 76 -13.68 -28.71 -24.46
CA PRO A 76 -14.63 -27.90 -23.69
C PRO A 76 -14.41 -28.02 -22.19
N GLY A 77 -14.02 -29.22 -21.71
CA GLY A 77 -13.69 -29.45 -20.31
C GLY A 77 -12.45 -28.66 -19.86
N TYR A 78 -11.45 -28.53 -20.74
CA TYR A 78 -10.28 -27.70 -20.48
C TYR A 78 -10.65 -26.21 -20.37
N VAL A 79 -11.44 -25.69 -21.32
CA VAL A 79 -11.89 -24.28 -21.30
C VAL A 79 -12.72 -24.01 -20.05
N LEU A 80 -13.63 -24.91 -19.68
CA LEU A 80 -14.48 -24.73 -18.51
C LEU A 80 -13.67 -24.78 -17.20
N SER A 81 -12.73 -25.72 -17.10
CA SER A 81 -11.77 -25.82 -15.98
C SER A 81 -10.95 -24.54 -15.83
N TRP A 82 -10.49 -23.98 -16.95
CA TRP A 82 -9.73 -22.74 -17.00
C TRP A 82 -10.56 -21.52 -16.57
N VAL A 83 -11.78 -21.37 -17.09
CA VAL A 83 -12.68 -20.27 -16.75
C VAL A 83 -13.03 -20.32 -15.26
N LEU A 84 -13.42 -21.48 -14.75
CA LEU A 84 -13.77 -21.64 -13.33
C LEU A 84 -12.57 -21.39 -12.41
N SER A 85 -11.38 -21.88 -12.79
CA SER A 85 -10.15 -21.63 -12.02
C SER A 85 -9.76 -20.15 -12.03
N THR A 86 -9.92 -19.48 -13.17
CA THR A 86 -9.70 -18.04 -13.29
C THR A 86 -10.63 -17.25 -12.39
N LEU A 87 -11.93 -17.58 -12.39
CA LEU A 87 -12.94 -16.94 -11.52
C LEU A 87 -12.64 -17.15 -10.04
N LEU A 88 -12.25 -18.35 -9.64
CA LEU A 88 -11.87 -18.63 -8.25
C LEU A 88 -10.66 -17.77 -7.84
N ILE A 89 -9.64 -17.70 -8.69
CA ILE A 89 -8.41 -16.93 -8.43
C ILE A 89 -8.70 -15.43 -8.35
N THR A 90 -9.56 -14.88 -9.21
CA THR A 90 -9.96 -13.47 -9.12
C THR A 90 -10.71 -13.16 -7.85
N VAL A 91 -11.59 -14.05 -7.38
CA VAL A 91 -12.30 -13.87 -6.11
C VAL A 91 -11.31 -13.84 -4.94
N ILE A 92 -10.37 -14.80 -4.88
CA ILE A 92 -9.34 -14.83 -3.83
C ILE A 92 -8.45 -13.59 -3.89
N ALA A 93 -8.06 -13.14 -5.09
CA ALA A 93 -7.30 -11.90 -5.27
C ALA A 93 -8.09 -10.66 -4.81
N ALA A 94 -9.43 -10.65 -4.96
CA ALA A 94 -10.27 -9.58 -4.42
C ALA A 94 -10.29 -9.59 -2.88
N PHE A 95 -10.35 -10.75 -2.24
CA PHE A 95 -10.20 -10.85 -0.79
C PHE A 95 -8.82 -10.35 -0.31
N PHE A 96 -7.74 -10.71 -1.00
CA PHE A 96 -6.42 -10.20 -0.69
C PHE A 96 -6.32 -8.68 -0.81
N ARG A 97 -7.06 -8.04 -1.71
CA ARG A 97 -7.14 -6.57 -1.73
C ARG A 97 -7.75 -5.99 -0.46
N VAL A 98 -8.81 -6.61 0.07
CA VAL A 98 -9.43 -6.15 1.31
C VAL A 98 -8.44 -6.28 2.46
N VAL A 99 -7.77 -7.44 2.57
CA VAL A 99 -6.73 -7.67 3.57
C VAL A 99 -5.59 -6.65 3.42
N PHE A 100 -5.11 -6.42 2.20
CA PHE A 100 -4.06 -5.45 1.92
C PHE A 100 -4.49 -4.02 2.25
N TRP A 101 -5.73 -3.64 1.99
CA TRP A 101 -6.28 -2.34 2.38
C TRP A 101 -6.27 -2.17 3.91
N PHE A 102 -6.66 -3.19 4.67
CA PHE A 102 -6.56 -3.15 6.13
C PHE A 102 -5.11 -3.00 6.60
N VAL A 103 -4.18 -3.74 5.99
CA VAL A 103 -2.75 -3.63 6.31
C VAL A 103 -2.25 -2.21 6.01
N ASP A 104 -2.53 -1.69 4.82
CA ASP A 104 -2.11 -0.35 4.40
C ASP A 104 -2.70 0.75 5.31
N GLU A 105 -3.99 0.62 5.70
CA GLU A 105 -4.64 1.55 6.64
C GLU A 105 -3.94 1.50 8.01
N THR A 106 -3.63 0.32 8.53
CA THR A 106 -2.89 0.19 9.81
C THR A 106 -1.50 0.80 9.74
N GLN A 107 -0.76 0.61 8.64
CA GLN A 107 0.56 1.21 8.43
C GLN A 107 0.46 2.74 8.28
N GLY A 108 -0.58 3.23 7.62
CA GLY A 108 -0.88 4.66 7.51
C GLY A 108 -1.13 5.30 8.86
N LEU A 109 -1.84 4.61 9.76
CA LEU A 109 -2.07 5.09 11.14
C LEU A 109 -0.78 5.13 11.97
N VAL A 110 0.07 4.10 11.85
CA VAL A 110 1.39 4.08 12.52
C VAL A 110 2.24 5.25 12.07
N LYS A 111 2.30 5.51 10.75
CA LYS A 111 3.07 6.63 10.19
C LYS A 111 2.56 8.00 10.65
N ARG A 112 1.24 8.18 10.79
CA ARG A 112 0.65 9.42 11.31
C ARG A 112 0.97 9.61 12.80
N ARG A 113 0.89 8.55 13.61
CA ARG A 113 1.25 8.59 15.03
C ARG A 113 2.71 8.98 15.23
N GLN A 114 3.63 8.38 14.48
CA GLN A 114 5.06 8.74 14.53
C GLN A 114 5.29 10.22 14.23
N ARG A 115 4.60 10.77 13.23
CA ARG A 115 4.70 12.19 12.89
C ARG A 115 4.22 13.10 14.02
N THR A 116 3.12 12.76 14.70
CA THR A 116 2.63 13.53 15.84
C THR A 116 3.59 13.46 17.04
N GLU A 117 4.18 12.29 17.30
CA GLU A 117 5.16 12.13 18.37
C GLU A 117 6.46 12.92 18.08
N GLU A 118 6.90 12.97 16.82
CA GLU A 118 8.01 13.82 16.37
C GLU A 118 7.70 15.32 16.54
N GLU A 119 6.48 15.76 16.22
CA GLU A 119 6.04 17.15 16.39
C GLU A 119 5.91 17.56 17.87
N GLU A 120 5.39 16.67 18.72
CA GLU A 120 5.29 16.91 20.17
C GLU A 120 6.67 16.97 20.83
N THR A 121 7.60 16.09 20.44
CA THR A 121 8.97 16.11 20.98
C THR A 121 9.76 17.33 20.53
N ALA A 122 9.57 17.79 19.28
CA ALA A 122 10.14 19.05 18.80
C ALA A 122 9.61 20.27 19.58
N THR A 123 8.30 20.31 19.83
CA THR A 123 7.66 21.42 20.56
C THR A 123 8.10 21.46 22.02
N ARG A 124 8.19 20.29 22.69
CA ARG A 124 8.72 20.20 24.07
C ARG A 124 10.18 20.66 24.19
N ARG A 125 11.02 20.40 23.17
CA ARG A 125 12.41 20.89 23.15
C ARG A 125 12.46 22.41 23.06
N ILE A 126 11.70 23.01 22.15
CA ILE A 126 11.65 24.48 22.00
C ILE A 126 11.13 25.15 23.28
N GLN A 127 10.08 24.59 23.91
CA GLN A 127 9.56 25.12 25.18
C GLN A 127 10.60 25.04 26.31
N ARG A 128 11.38 23.96 26.38
CA ARG A 128 12.46 23.82 27.36
C ARG A 128 13.56 24.85 27.15
N GLU A 129 13.99 25.06 25.91
CA GLU A 129 15.01 26.07 25.58
C GLU A 129 14.52 27.49 25.92
N GLN A 130 13.25 27.81 25.63
CA GLN A 130 12.66 29.10 26.01
C GLN A 130 12.59 29.28 27.54
N ALA A 131 12.23 28.25 28.29
CA ALA A 131 12.22 28.29 29.75
C ALA A 131 13.63 28.53 30.33
N GLU A 132 14.64 27.84 29.81
CA GLU A 132 16.05 28.01 30.20
C GLU A 132 16.57 29.42 29.85
N GLN A 133 16.20 29.97 28.69
CA GLN A 133 16.54 31.36 28.31
C GLN A 133 15.87 32.39 29.21
N THR A 134 14.59 32.19 29.55
CA THR A 134 13.83 33.10 30.42
C THR A 134 14.42 33.12 31.84
N LEU A 135 14.82 31.96 32.37
CA LEU A 135 15.51 31.83 33.65
C LEU A 135 16.87 32.57 33.64
N ASN A 136 17.67 32.38 32.59
CA ASN A 136 18.97 33.06 32.46
C ASN A 136 18.84 34.58 32.30
N HIS A 137 17.79 35.06 31.62
CA HIS A 137 17.55 36.49 31.43
C HIS A 137 16.94 37.18 32.65
N ALA A 138 16.29 36.44 33.55
CA ALA A 138 15.82 36.94 34.85
C ALA A 138 16.92 36.99 35.93
N ALA A 139 18.05 36.31 35.73
CA ALA A 139 19.17 36.24 36.67
C ALA A 139 20.32 37.30 36.53
N PRO A 140 20.22 38.49 35.89
CA PRO A 140 21.31 39.47 35.92
C PRO A 140 21.47 40.29 37.22
N GLU A 141 20.51 40.27 38.16
CA GLU A 141 20.50 41.25 39.28
C GLU A 141 21.07 40.78 40.63
N ALA A 142 21.92 39.74 40.65
CA ALA A 142 22.54 39.24 41.88
C ALA A 142 24.07 39.11 41.79
N ARG A 143 24.76 40.10 41.19
CA ARG A 143 26.21 40.29 41.41
C ARG A 143 26.41 41.39 42.45
N GLU A 144 26.94 40.98 43.60
CA GLU A 144 27.33 41.79 44.75
C GLU A 144 28.09 43.08 44.39
N PRO A 145 27.88 44.18 45.13
CA PRO A 145 28.63 45.42 44.96
C PRO A 145 30.09 45.25 45.43
N SER A 146 31.03 45.73 44.62
CA SER A 146 32.47 45.76 44.90
C SER A 146 32.79 46.38 46.27
N PRO A 147 33.78 45.83 47.01
CA PRO A 147 34.20 46.43 48.28
C PRO A 147 34.89 47.79 48.04
N PRO A 148 34.73 48.75 48.96
CA PRO A 148 35.23 50.10 48.77
C PRO A 148 36.77 50.13 48.83
N VAL A 149 37.36 50.90 47.91
CA VAL A 149 38.77 51.25 47.86
C VAL A 149 39.10 52.13 49.07
N SER A 150 40.04 51.70 49.92
CA SER A 150 40.60 52.51 51.00
C SER A 150 41.85 53.27 50.54
N HIS A 151 41.90 54.56 50.91
CA HIS A 151 42.96 55.54 50.69
C HIS A 151 44.36 55.13 51.15
#